data_AF-A0A811KP64-F1
#
_entry.id   AF-A0A811KP64-F1
#
_cell.length_a   1.000
_cell.length_b   1.000
_cell.length_c   1.000
_cell.angle_alpha   90.00
_cell.angle_beta   90.00
_cell.angle_gamma   90.00
#
_symmetry.space_group_name_H-M   'P 1'
#
loop_
_entity.id
_entity.type
_entity.pdbx_description
1 polymer ?
#
loop_
_entity_poly.entity_id
_entity_poly.type
_entity_poly.pdbx_seq_one_letter_code
_entity_poly.pdbx_strand_id
1 'polypeptide(L)'
;MLRIILIHLATVWLGFAEFKPHFREFLVEEFGRDVATKLERLDQGYLYRGSFGGKSEKYQPVFNRPIIFVHGVGSNAAFWLTHRQTFIDRGYSSAELYATTYGLLQNNITKTLDCKDVTAIRNFIMAVAKYTNSKVDILAYSMGVAIARKAILGGKCVDTMENLGPPFTANVETFLSVAGMTHGVENCSFLYPACNGLNGIPCVSHFFTDVNTAMFMKYEGTNLYAISNEFDTE
;
A
#
# COMPACT_ATOMS: atom_id res chain seq x y z
N MET A 1 -44.24 -37.84 -27.49
CA MET A 1 -43.28 -37.80 -26.36
C MET A 1 -42.22 -36.76 -26.67
N LEU A 2 -42.32 -35.56 -26.11
CA LEU A 2 -41.36 -34.47 -26.37
C LEU A 2 -40.43 -34.36 -25.15
N ARG A 3 -39.15 -34.72 -25.32
CA ARG A 3 -38.12 -34.60 -24.28
C ARG A 3 -37.67 -33.15 -24.21
N ILE A 4 -38.00 -32.47 -23.12
CA ILE A 4 -37.45 -31.16 -22.78
C ILE A 4 -36.03 -31.40 -22.22
N ILE A 5 -35.02 -30.98 -22.98
CA ILE A 5 -33.63 -30.97 -22.52
C ILE A 5 -33.43 -29.69 -21.71
N LEU A 6 -33.30 -29.81 -20.39
CA LEU A 6 -32.84 -28.72 -19.54
C LEU A 6 -31.36 -28.46 -19.85
N ILE A 7 -31.07 -27.32 -20.45
CA ILE A 7 -29.71 -26.79 -20.56
C ILE A 7 -29.37 -26.16 -19.20
N HIS A 8 -28.53 -26.82 -18.42
CA HIS A 8 -27.89 -26.21 -17.26
C HIS A 8 -26.91 -25.15 -17.75
N LEU A 9 -27.30 -23.88 -17.69
CA LEU A 9 -26.37 -22.75 -17.70
C LEU A 9 -25.50 -22.86 -16.46
N ALA A 10 -24.30 -23.42 -16.62
CA ALA A 10 -23.22 -23.23 -15.65
C ALA A 10 -22.88 -21.74 -15.66
N THR A 11 -23.34 -21.02 -14.64
CA THR A 11 -22.85 -19.67 -14.35
C THR A 11 -21.39 -19.81 -13.97
N VAL A 12 -20.50 -19.60 -14.94
CA VAL A 12 -19.08 -19.39 -14.66
C VAL A 12 -19.03 -18.16 -13.77
N TRP A 13 -18.76 -18.36 -12.48
CA TRP A 13 -18.31 -17.31 -11.59
C TRP A 13 -17.03 -16.76 -12.21
N LEU A 14 -17.15 -15.71 -13.01
CA LEU A 14 -16.03 -14.84 -13.35
C LEU A 14 -15.57 -14.29 -12.00
N GLY A 15 -14.52 -14.88 -11.44
CA GLY A 15 -13.92 -14.40 -10.21
C GLY A 15 -13.58 -12.93 -10.40
N PHE A 16 -14.26 -12.05 -9.66
CA PHE A 16 -13.96 -10.64 -9.67
C PHE A 16 -12.59 -10.44 -9.04
N ALA A 17 -11.57 -10.30 -9.89
CA ALA A 17 -10.23 -9.89 -9.48
C ALA A 17 -10.18 -8.36 -9.45
N GLU A 18 -9.66 -7.79 -8.37
CA GLU A 18 -9.48 -6.34 -8.26
C GLU A 18 -8.15 -5.91 -8.90
N PHE A 19 -7.12 -6.73 -8.75
CA PHE A 19 -5.96 -6.65 -9.64
C PHE A 19 -6.34 -7.12 -11.04
N LYS A 20 -5.66 -6.56 -12.05
CA LYS A 20 -5.75 -7.15 -13.38
C LYS A 20 -5.22 -8.59 -13.33
N PRO A 21 -5.85 -9.55 -14.06
CA PRO A 21 -5.48 -10.96 -14.01
C PRO A 21 -3.98 -11.20 -14.18
N HIS A 22 -3.35 -10.51 -15.13
CA HIS A 22 -1.92 -10.66 -15.40
C HIS A 22 -1.02 -10.26 -14.21
N PHE A 23 -1.38 -9.21 -13.46
CA PHE A 23 -0.59 -8.83 -12.28
C PHE A 23 -0.82 -9.81 -11.13
N ARG A 24 -2.05 -10.28 -10.97
CA ARG A 24 -2.39 -11.31 -9.99
C ARG A 24 -1.66 -12.64 -10.27
N GLU A 25 -1.61 -13.07 -11.53
CA GLU A 25 -0.85 -14.26 -11.96
C GLU A 25 0.63 -14.10 -11.63
N PHE A 26 1.24 -12.97 -11.97
CA PHE A 26 2.61 -12.64 -11.59
C PHE A 26 2.84 -12.72 -10.08
N LEU A 27 1.91 -12.18 -9.26
CA LEU A 27 2.03 -12.26 -7.80
C LEU A 27 2.02 -13.71 -7.30
N VAL A 28 1.15 -14.55 -7.87
CA VAL A 28 1.06 -15.97 -7.52
C VAL A 28 2.35 -16.69 -7.90
N GLU A 29 2.90 -16.42 -9.08
CA GLU A 29 4.12 -17.05 -9.60
C GLU A 29 5.37 -16.64 -8.82
N GLU A 30 5.52 -15.35 -8.52
CA GLU A 30 6.77 -14.81 -7.95
C GLU A 30 6.78 -14.68 -6.43
N PHE A 31 5.61 -14.54 -5.80
CA PHE A 31 5.46 -14.31 -4.35
C PHE A 31 4.58 -15.36 -3.66
N GLY A 32 3.93 -16.23 -4.43
CA GLY A 32 3.02 -17.25 -3.91
C GLY A 32 1.58 -16.76 -3.71
N ARG A 33 0.66 -17.72 -3.69
CA ARG A 33 -0.78 -17.48 -3.62
C ARG A 33 -1.23 -16.72 -2.37
N ASP A 34 -0.57 -16.97 -1.23
CA ASP A 34 -0.92 -16.33 0.03
C ASP A 34 -0.59 -14.84 0.02
N VAL A 35 0.58 -14.47 -0.53
CA VAL A 35 0.96 -13.06 -0.72
C VAL A 35 0.02 -12.39 -1.73
N ALA A 36 -0.26 -13.04 -2.86
CA ALA A 36 -1.20 -12.51 -3.84
C ALA A 36 -2.58 -12.23 -3.23
N THR A 37 -3.10 -13.13 -2.40
CA THR A 37 -4.40 -12.97 -1.72
C THR A 37 -4.37 -11.83 -0.70
N LYS A 38 -3.31 -11.77 0.12
CA LYS A 38 -3.12 -10.70 1.12
C LYS A 38 -2.93 -9.33 0.49
N LEU A 39 -2.42 -9.26 -0.73
CA LEU A 39 -2.28 -8.01 -1.48
C LEU A 39 -3.54 -7.67 -2.28
N GLU A 40 -4.32 -8.64 -2.75
CA GLU A 40 -5.52 -8.36 -3.55
C GLU A 40 -6.71 -7.92 -2.69
N ARG A 41 -6.79 -8.41 -1.45
CA ARG A 41 -7.75 -7.94 -0.44
C ARG A 41 -9.22 -7.99 -0.86
N LEU A 42 -9.61 -9.04 -1.58
CA LEU A 42 -11.02 -9.28 -1.94
C LEU A 42 -11.94 -9.36 -0.70
N ASP A 43 -11.38 -9.63 0.49
CA ASP A 43 -12.10 -9.59 1.77
C ASP A 43 -12.59 -8.18 2.16
N GLN A 44 -12.04 -7.12 1.57
CA GLN A 44 -12.43 -5.73 1.83
C GLN A 44 -13.61 -5.25 0.95
N GLY A 45 -14.13 -6.13 0.10
CA GLY A 45 -15.23 -5.86 -0.81
C GLY A 45 -14.78 -5.71 -2.26
N TYR A 46 -15.72 -5.25 -3.09
CA TYR A 46 -15.54 -5.07 -4.53
C TYR A 46 -15.45 -3.57 -4.91
N LEU A 47 -15.22 -3.29 -6.19
CA LEU A 47 -15.13 -1.94 -6.78
C LEU A 47 -13.87 -1.17 -6.32
N TYR A 48 -12.72 -1.85 -6.38
CA TYR A 48 -11.39 -1.33 -6.04
C TYR A 48 -11.21 -1.02 -4.55
N ARG A 49 -11.99 -1.67 -3.69
CA ARG A 49 -11.94 -1.47 -2.23
C ARG A 49 -10.77 -2.20 -1.61
N GLY A 50 -10.48 -3.41 -2.05
CA GLY A 50 -9.28 -4.14 -1.67
C GLY A 50 -8.05 -3.49 -2.29
N SER A 51 -8.01 -3.42 -3.62
CA SER A 51 -6.81 -3.10 -4.39
C SER A 51 -7.13 -2.68 -5.84
N PHE A 52 -6.12 -2.19 -6.55
CA PHE A 52 -6.16 -2.05 -8.00
C PHE A 52 -4.77 -2.04 -8.61
N GLY A 53 -4.69 -2.33 -9.90
CA GLY A 53 -3.47 -2.17 -10.70
C GLY A 53 -3.18 -3.36 -11.59
N GLY A 54 -2.22 -3.17 -12.49
CA GLY A 54 -1.74 -4.19 -13.41
C GLY A 54 -2.07 -3.91 -14.87
N LYS A 55 -1.39 -4.65 -15.74
CA LYS A 55 -1.60 -4.58 -17.18
C LYS A 55 -2.93 -5.24 -17.54
N SER A 56 -3.69 -4.58 -18.41
CA SER A 56 -4.88 -5.15 -19.06
C SER A 56 -4.50 -6.29 -20.01
N GLU A 57 -3.29 -6.26 -20.57
CA GLU A 57 -2.77 -7.26 -21.50
C GLU A 57 -1.27 -7.50 -21.27
N LYS A 58 -0.77 -8.70 -21.57
CA LYS A 58 0.61 -9.13 -21.29
C LYS A 58 1.68 -8.16 -21.79
N TYR A 59 1.49 -7.63 -23.00
CA TYR A 59 2.46 -6.76 -23.66
C TYR A 59 2.11 -5.27 -23.57
N GLN A 60 1.17 -4.90 -22.68
CA GLN A 60 0.87 -3.48 -22.46
C GLN A 60 2.14 -2.75 -21.99
N PRO A 61 2.56 -1.68 -22.70
CA PRO A 61 3.71 -0.89 -22.33
C PRO A 61 3.47 -0.12 -21.04
N VAL A 62 4.56 0.14 -20.32
CA VAL A 62 4.66 1.02 -19.15
C VAL A 62 5.57 2.17 -19.57
N PHE A 63 5.00 3.35 -19.77
CA PHE A 63 5.70 4.55 -20.27
C PHE A 63 6.09 5.48 -19.12
N ASN A 64 5.22 5.61 -18.13
CA ASN A 64 5.44 6.40 -16.93
C ASN A 64 6.02 5.51 -15.82
N ARG A 65 6.68 6.14 -14.85
CA ARG A 65 7.01 5.44 -13.60
C ARG A 65 5.72 5.02 -12.89
N PRO A 66 5.61 3.76 -12.45
CA PRO A 66 4.44 3.30 -11.71
C PRO A 66 4.29 4.06 -10.40
N ILE A 67 3.06 4.46 -10.10
CA ILE A 67 2.66 5.12 -8.87
C ILE A 67 1.99 4.09 -7.96
N ILE A 68 2.48 4.03 -6.72
CA ILE A 68 1.90 3.23 -5.64
C ILE A 68 1.23 4.18 -4.65
N PHE A 69 -0.07 4.00 -4.47
CA PHE A 69 -0.86 4.76 -3.52
C PHE A 69 -1.00 4.00 -2.19
N VAL A 70 -0.69 4.67 -1.08
CA VAL A 70 -0.76 4.12 0.28
C VAL A 70 -1.75 4.96 1.09
N HIS A 71 -2.92 4.37 1.39
CA HIS A 71 -4.01 5.05 2.08
C HIS A 71 -3.70 5.35 3.55
N GLY A 72 -4.54 6.16 4.21
CA GLY A 72 -4.45 6.45 5.63
C GLY A 72 -5.24 5.46 6.51
N VAL A 73 -5.19 5.69 7.81
CA VAL A 73 -6.00 4.97 8.81
C VAL A 73 -7.50 5.06 8.51
N GLY A 74 -8.25 4.00 8.81
CA GLY A 74 -9.70 3.95 8.60
C GLY A 74 -10.14 3.94 7.14
N SER A 75 -9.21 3.74 6.21
CA SER A 75 -9.46 3.82 4.77
C SER A 75 -8.96 2.58 4.03
N ASN A 76 -9.08 2.59 2.71
CA ASN A 76 -8.70 1.48 1.83
C ASN A 76 -8.25 1.99 0.46
N ALA A 77 -7.94 1.08 -0.46
CA ALA A 77 -7.47 1.43 -1.81
C ALA A 77 -8.43 2.37 -2.56
N ALA A 78 -9.75 2.25 -2.35
CA ALA A 78 -10.74 3.06 -3.05
C ALA A 78 -10.67 4.56 -2.73
N PHE A 79 -10.00 4.96 -1.63
CA PHE A 79 -9.69 6.36 -1.31
C PHE A 79 -8.99 7.07 -2.48
N TRP A 80 -8.20 6.32 -3.25
CA TRP A 80 -7.40 6.87 -4.33
C TRP A 80 -8.11 6.92 -5.68
N LEU A 81 -9.40 6.57 -5.78
CA LEU A 81 -10.07 6.47 -7.09
C LEU A 81 -10.13 7.79 -7.87
N THR A 82 -10.42 8.90 -7.19
CA THR A 82 -10.40 10.23 -7.83
C THR A 82 -8.99 10.63 -8.29
N HIS A 83 -7.97 10.33 -7.48
CA HIS A 83 -6.57 10.58 -7.83
C HIS A 83 -6.14 9.70 -9.01
N ARG A 84 -6.49 8.41 -8.98
CA ARG A 84 -6.27 7.46 -10.06
C ARG A 84 -6.87 7.98 -11.37
N GLN A 85 -8.11 8.47 -11.35
CA GLN A 85 -8.74 9.05 -12.53
C GLN A 85 -7.99 10.29 -13.03
N THR A 86 -7.57 11.16 -12.12
CA THR A 86 -6.78 12.36 -12.42
C THR A 86 -5.47 12.04 -13.16
N PHE A 87 -4.80 10.94 -12.81
CA PHE A 87 -3.62 10.45 -13.53
C PHE A 87 -3.96 9.82 -14.88
N ILE A 88 -5.06 9.07 -14.98
CA ILE A 88 -5.55 8.50 -16.25
C ILE A 88 -5.86 9.61 -17.25
N ASP A 89 -6.51 10.67 -16.81
CA ASP A 89 -6.83 11.85 -17.64
C ASP A 89 -5.56 12.58 -18.13
N ARG A 90 -4.39 12.28 -17.53
CA ARG A 90 -3.07 12.80 -17.89
C ARG A 90 -2.19 11.78 -18.61
N GLY A 91 -2.77 10.69 -19.11
CA GLY A 91 -2.07 9.72 -19.96
C GLY A 91 -1.43 8.55 -19.21
N TYR A 92 -1.70 8.39 -17.90
CA TYR A 92 -1.34 7.15 -17.21
C TYR A 92 -2.32 6.02 -17.54
N SER A 93 -1.85 4.79 -17.41
CA SER A 93 -2.69 3.59 -17.58
C SER A 93 -2.80 2.77 -16.29
N SER A 94 -3.67 1.75 -16.27
CA SER A 94 -3.76 0.85 -15.11
C SER A 94 -2.48 0.04 -14.87
N ALA A 95 -1.61 -0.08 -15.87
CA ALA A 95 -0.30 -0.71 -15.74
C ALA A 95 0.72 0.15 -14.97
N GLU A 96 0.32 1.36 -14.57
CA GLU A 96 1.17 2.37 -13.94
C GLU A 96 0.57 2.90 -12.64
N LEU A 97 -0.62 2.43 -12.23
CA LEU A 97 -1.35 2.95 -11.07
C LEU A 97 -1.76 1.79 -10.18
N TYR A 98 -1.25 1.78 -8.95
CA TYR A 98 -1.33 0.63 -8.05
C TYR A 98 -1.75 1.04 -6.64
N ALA A 99 -2.66 0.29 -6.03
CA ALA A 99 -2.97 0.41 -4.61
C ALA A 99 -3.33 -0.95 -4.02
N THR A 100 -3.04 -1.11 -2.74
CA THR A 100 -3.53 -2.23 -1.92
C THR A 100 -3.98 -1.69 -0.58
N THR A 101 -4.92 -2.40 0.06
CA THR A 101 -5.36 -2.09 1.40
C THR A 101 -4.50 -2.82 2.41
N TYR A 102 -3.83 -2.10 3.30
CA TYR A 102 -3.17 -2.71 4.45
C TYR A 102 -4.13 -2.77 5.64
N GLY A 103 -3.98 -3.78 6.49
CA GLY A 103 -4.74 -3.91 7.73
C GLY A 103 -6.25 -4.01 7.55
N LEU A 104 -6.98 -3.69 8.62
CA LEU A 104 -8.44 -3.61 8.64
C LEU A 104 -8.88 -2.16 8.78
N LEU A 105 -10.12 -1.87 8.41
CA LEU A 105 -10.76 -0.58 8.67
C LEU A 105 -10.92 -0.36 10.18
N GLN A 106 -9.91 0.26 10.78
CA GLN A 106 -9.84 0.64 12.18
C GLN A 106 -9.67 2.15 12.29
N ASN A 107 -10.17 2.74 13.37
CA ASN A 107 -10.05 4.17 13.63
C ASN A 107 -8.71 4.51 14.32
N ASN A 108 -8.45 5.81 14.47
CA ASN A 108 -7.21 6.35 15.05
C ASN A 108 -7.07 6.08 16.55
N ILE A 109 -8.10 5.51 17.20
CA ILE A 109 -8.03 5.11 18.61
C ILE A 109 -7.36 3.75 18.74
N THR A 110 -7.66 2.83 17.83
CA THR A 110 -7.22 1.42 17.95
C THR A 110 -6.09 1.06 16.99
N LYS A 111 -5.93 1.79 15.89
CA LYS A 111 -4.97 1.42 14.85
C LYS A 111 -3.53 1.77 15.23
N THR A 112 -2.67 0.75 15.26
CA THR A 112 -1.22 0.83 15.45
C THR A 112 -0.46 0.60 14.13
N LEU A 113 0.84 0.89 14.14
CA LEU A 113 1.77 0.73 13.03
C LEU A 113 2.33 -0.70 12.99
N ASP A 114 1.42 -1.68 12.86
CA ASP A 114 1.73 -3.10 12.98
C ASP A 114 2.70 -3.60 11.88
N CYS A 115 3.63 -4.50 12.24
CA CYS A 115 4.54 -5.11 11.25
C CYS A 115 3.82 -5.73 10.07
N LYS A 116 2.66 -6.38 10.29
CA LYS A 116 1.89 -7.02 9.20
C LYS A 116 1.48 -6.03 8.11
N ASP A 117 1.21 -4.78 8.46
CA ASP A 117 0.80 -3.74 7.51
C ASP A 117 2.02 -3.20 6.76
N VAL A 118 3.12 -3.01 7.48
CA VAL A 118 4.43 -2.67 6.91
C VAL A 118 4.89 -3.75 5.92
N THR A 119 4.82 -5.02 6.29
CA THR A 119 5.17 -6.16 5.43
C THR A 119 4.27 -6.21 4.20
N ALA A 120 2.96 -5.96 4.35
CA ALA A 120 2.05 -5.89 3.20
C ALA A 120 2.46 -4.79 2.21
N ILE A 121 2.68 -3.56 2.69
CA ILE A 121 3.10 -2.45 1.84
C ILE A 121 4.49 -2.68 1.24
N ARG A 122 5.43 -3.25 1.99
CA ARG A 122 6.77 -3.59 1.48
C ARG A 122 6.69 -4.60 0.34
N ASN A 123 5.97 -5.70 0.54
CA ASN A 123 5.78 -6.72 -0.49
C ASN A 123 5.11 -6.12 -1.73
N PHE A 124 4.15 -5.21 -1.53
CA PHE A 124 3.49 -4.53 -2.64
C PHE A 124 4.45 -3.64 -3.44
N ILE A 125 5.27 -2.82 -2.75
CA ILE A 125 6.29 -1.97 -3.39
C ILE A 125 7.27 -2.82 -4.20
N MET A 126 7.79 -3.90 -3.61
CA MET A 126 8.71 -4.82 -4.29
C MET A 126 8.06 -5.51 -5.48
N ALA A 127 6.81 -5.96 -5.34
CA ALA A 127 6.08 -6.63 -6.41
C ALA A 127 5.81 -5.71 -7.60
N VAL A 128 5.37 -4.46 -7.36
CA VAL A 128 5.12 -3.49 -8.43
C VAL A 128 6.43 -3.16 -9.14
N ALA A 129 7.50 -2.81 -8.40
CA ALA A 129 8.79 -2.48 -8.98
C ALA A 129 9.35 -3.62 -9.87
N LYS A 130 9.23 -4.87 -9.39
CA LYS A 130 9.63 -6.06 -10.13
C LYS A 130 8.75 -6.33 -11.34
N TYR A 131 7.43 -6.23 -11.20
CA TYR A 131 6.46 -6.48 -12.26
C TYR A 131 6.61 -5.53 -13.45
N THR A 132 6.87 -4.26 -13.16
CA THR A 132 7.02 -3.21 -14.17
C THR A 132 8.48 -3.05 -14.62
N ASN A 133 9.42 -3.74 -13.97
CA ASN A 133 10.86 -3.57 -14.15
C ASN A 133 11.27 -2.09 -14.13
N SER A 134 10.83 -1.36 -13.11
CA SER A 134 11.01 0.09 -13.00
C SER A 134 11.17 0.50 -11.54
N LYS A 135 11.77 1.67 -11.31
CA LYS A 135 11.60 2.37 -10.03
C LYS A 135 10.15 2.81 -9.88
N VAL A 136 9.71 3.03 -8.65
CA VAL A 136 8.34 3.45 -8.35
C VAL A 136 8.30 4.84 -7.74
N ASP A 137 7.19 5.52 -7.95
CA ASP A 137 6.81 6.72 -7.21
C ASP A 137 5.76 6.32 -6.16
N ILE A 138 5.91 6.80 -4.92
CA ILE A 138 5.02 6.46 -3.80
C ILE A 138 4.25 7.71 -3.37
N LEU A 139 2.92 7.63 -3.40
CA LEU A 139 2.01 8.63 -2.86
C LEU A 139 1.38 8.08 -1.58
N ALA A 140 1.75 8.63 -0.44
CA ALA A 140 1.26 8.15 0.85
C ALA A 140 0.50 9.24 1.61
N TYR A 141 -0.59 8.84 2.28
CA TYR A 141 -1.47 9.75 3.02
C TYR A 141 -1.55 9.38 4.49
N SER A 142 -1.48 10.37 5.40
CA SER A 142 -1.69 10.19 6.83
C SER A 142 -0.82 9.08 7.42
N MET A 143 -1.41 8.14 8.18
CA MET A 143 -0.71 6.97 8.74
C MET A 143 0.02 6.12 7.68
N GLY A 144 -0.48 6.11 6.44
CA GLY A 144 0.16 5.42 5.32
C GLY A 144 1.58 5.91 5.04
N VAL A 145 1.90 7.16 5.40
CA VAL A 145 3.25 7.72 5.30
C VAL A 145 4.20 6.99 6.23
N ALA A 146 3.86 6.84 7.52
CA ALA A 146 4.70 6.14 8.49
C ALA A 146 4.91 4.66 8.08
N ILE A 147 3.85 4.00 7.62
CA ILE A 147 3.91 2.60 7.16
C ILE A 147 4.79 2.46 5.93
N ALA A 148 4.61 3.31 4.91
CA ALA A 148 5.41 3.28 3.70
C ALA A 148 6.90 3.60 3.99
N ARG A 149 7.16 4.55 4.87
CA ARG A 149 8.52 4.87 5.36
C ARG A 149 9.19 3.63 5.97
N LYS A 150 8.54 2.93 6.90
CA LYS A 150 9.12 1.70 7.47
C LYS A 150 9.28 0.60 6.42
N ALA A 151 8.32 0.46 5.50
CA ALA A 151 8.39 -0.52 4.42
C ALA A 151 9.58 -0.29 3.49
N ILE A 152 9.95 0.97 3.21
CA ILE A 152 11.13 1.33 2.41
C ILE A 152 12.41 1.14 3.22
N LEU A 153 12.46 1.58 4.48
CA LEU A 153 13.62 1.46 5.35
C LEU A 153 14.05 -0.01 5.55
N GLY A 154 13.07 -0.91 5.66
CA GLY A 154 13.33 -2.30 5.98
C GLY A 154 13.83 -2.47 7.43
N GLY A 155 14.83 -3.32 7.61
CA GLY A 155 15.35 -3.70 8.93
C GLY A 155 14.36 -4.57 9.70
N LYS A 156 14.43 -4.56 11.03
CA LYS A 156 13.51 -5.33 11.88
C LYS A 156 12.26 -4.52 12.19
N CYS A 157 11.09 -5.16 12.18
CA CYS A 157 9.89 -4.60 12.77
C CYS A 157 10.07 -4.42 14.28
N VAL A 158 9.59 -3.30 14.84
CA VAL A 158 9.79 -2.96 16.26
C VAL A 158 8.96 -3.84 17.20
N ASP A 159 7.79 -4.31 16.75
CA ASP A 159 6.82 -5.08 17.52
C ASP A 159 7.03 -6.60 17.42
N THR A 160 7.38 -7.12 16.23
CA THR A 160 7.52 -8.56 15.99
C THR A 160 8.97 -9.04 15.82
N MET A 161 9.91 -8.13 15.64
CA MET A 161 11.32 -8.43 15.27
C MET A 161 11.48 -9.15 13.92
N GLU A 162 10.41 -9.27 13.13
CA GLU A 162 10.46 -9.79 11.76
C GLU A 162 11.43 -8.97 10.92
N ASN A 163 12.31 -9.65 10.18
CA ASN A 163 13.29 -8.98 9.33
C ASN A 163 12.70 -8.71 7.95
N LEU A 164 12.45 -7.44 7.67
CA LEU A 164 11.98 -6.96 6.38
C LEU A 164 13.09 -7.03 5.30
N GLY A 165 14.35 -7.16 5.70
CA GLY A 165 15.51 -7.13 4.81
C GLY A 165 16.10 -5.72 4.66
N PRO A 166 17.00 -5.51 3.69
CA PRO A 166 17.69 -4.23 3.53
C PRO A 166 16.75 -3.10 3.06
N PRO A 167 17.19 -1.83 3.14
CA PRO A 167 16.44 -0.71 2.57
C PRO A 167 16.15 -0.92 1.07
N PHE A 168 14.96 -0.52 0.65
CA PHE A 168 14.51 -0.56 -0.75
C PHE A 168 14.61 0.82 -1.44
N THR A 169 15.38 1.74 -0.85
CA THR A 169 15.57 3.13 -1.29
C THR A 169 15.94 3.26 -2.76
N ALA A 170 16.84 2.41 -3.28
CA ALA A 170 17.33 2.50 -4.65
C ALA A 170 16.22 2.27 -5.71
N ASN A 171 15.12 1.62 -5.31
CA ASN A 171 13.99 1.33 -6.18
C ASN A 171 12.84 2.35 -6.06
N VAL A 172 12.98 3.36 -5.20
CA VAL A 172 12.01 4.46 -5.06
C VAL A 172 12.58 5.74 -5.66
N GLU A 173 11.94 6.23 -6.71
CA GLU A 173 12.35 7.47 -7.37
C GLU A 173 11.78 8.68 -6.62
N THR A 174 10.46 8.71 -6.39
CA THR A 174 9.79 9.80 -5.68
C THR A 174 9.00 9.28 -4.50
N PHE A 175 9.09 9.97 -3.37
CA PHE A 175 8.19 9.78 -2.24
C PHE A 175 7.45 11.08 -1.95
N LEU A 176 6.13 11.08 -2.09
CA LEU A 176 5.25 12.19 -1.74
C LEU A 176 4.46 11.84 -0.47
N SER A 177 4.72 12.59 0.59
CA SER A 177 3.94 12.60 1.81
C SER A 177 2.79 13.60 1.72
N VAL A 178 1.57 13.19 2.07
CA VAL A 178 0.41 14.09 2.19
C VAL A 178 -0.18 13.96 3.58
N ALA A 179 -0.21 15.06 4.35
CA ALA A 179 -0.67 15.12 5.74
C ALA A 179 -0.09 13.97 6.59
N GLY A 180 1.19 13.67 6.40
CA GLY A 180 1.83 12.46 6.90
C GLY A 180 2.34 12.58 8.33
N MET A 181 2.12 11.53 9.13
CA MET A 181 2.70 11.43 10.47
C MET A 181 4.18 11.04 10.34
N THR A 182 5.07 11.99 10.03
CA THR A 182 6.50 11.72 9.83
C THR A 182 7.25 11.60 11.16
N HIS A 183 6.86 12.39 12.16
CA HIS A 183 7.48 12.37 13.48
C HIS A 183 6.59 11.77 14.57
N GLY A 184 5.37 11.36 14.22
CA GLY A 184 4.35 10.89 15.17
C GLY A 184 3.29 11.96 15.39
N VAL A 185 2.57 11.83 16.52
CA VAL A 185 1.68 12.85 17.06
C VAL A 185 2.14 13.29 18.45
N GLU A 186 2.24 14.60 18.67
CA GLU A 186 2.65 15.16 19.97
C GLU A 186 1.65 14.80 21.08
N ASN A 187 0.36 14.97 20.79
CA ASN A 187 -0.72 14.79 21.76
C ASN A 187 -1.49 13.50 21.48
N CYS A 188 -1.09 12.43 22.17
CA CYS A 188 -1.74 11.12 22.08
C CYS A 188 -2.21 10.65 23.46
N SER A 189 -3.52 10.41 23.61
CA SER A 189 -4.08 9.95 24.88
C SER A 189 -3.60 8.54 25.21
N PHE A 190 -2.97 8.36 26.38
CA PHE A 190 -2.52 7.05 26.87
C PHE A 190 -3.66 6.02 27.03
N LEU A 191 -4.93 6.47 27.01
CA LEU A 191 -6.11 5.61 27.03
C LEU A 191 -6.38 4.93 25.67
N TYR A 192 -5.78 5.42 24.59
CA TYR A 192 -6.00 4.88 23.25
C TYR A 192 -4.94 3.80 22.95
N PRO A 193 -5.34 2.59 22.54
CA PRO A 193 -4.39 1.54 22.15
C PRO A 193 -3.37 1.97 21.08
N ALA A 194 -3.78 2.87 20.17
CA ALA A 194 -2.91 3.47 19.16
C ALA A 194 -1.76 4.30 19.77
N CYS A 195 -1.87 4.75 21.02
CA CYS A 195 -0.91 5.61 21.69
C CYS A 195 0.13 4.86 22.53
N ASN A 196 0.42 3.59 22.22
CA ASN A 196 1.42 2.81 22.95
C ASN A 196 2.86 3.18 22.55
N GLY A 197 3.82 2.92 23.44
CA GLY A 197 5.23 3.27 23.22
C GLY A 197 6.00 2.37 22.24
N LEU A 198 5.44 1.26 21.78
CA LEU A 198 6.13 0.29 20.92
C LEU A 198 5.89 0.59 19.44
N ASN A 199 4.69 0.28 18.95
CA ASN A 199 4.26 0.49 17.56
C ASN A 199 3.10 1.50 17.46
N GLY A 200 2.94 2.34 18.48
CA GLY A 200 1.95 3.40 18.49
C GLY A 200 2.37 4.65 17.73
N ILE A 201 1.41 5.55 17.59
CA ILE A 201 1.56 6.84 16.89
C ILE A 201 2.24 7.99 17.65
N PRO A 202 2.53 7.97 18.98
CA PRO A 202 3.21 9.08 19.65
C PRO A 202 4.63 9.29 19.12
N CYS A 203 5.13 10.52 19.15
CA CYS A 203 6.48 10.84 18.65
C CYS A 203 7.61 10.06 19.32
N VAL A 204 7.40 9.70 20.59
CA VAL A 204 8.37 8.96 21.41
C VAL A 204 8.28 7.44 21.26
N SER A 205 7.44 6.91 20.35
CA SER A 205 7.33 5.47 20.17
C SER A 205 8.62 4.87 19.57
N HIS A 206 8.87 3.59 19.86
CA HIS A 206 9.98 2.86 19.27
C HIS A 206 9.89 2.84 17.74
N PHE A 207 8.68 2.80 17.16
CA PHE A 207 8.48 2.91 15.72
C PHE A 207 9.04 4.21 15.17
N PHE A 208 8.67 5.36 15.74
CA PHE A 208 9.14 6.66 15.24
C PHE A 208 10.61 6.90 15.51
N THR A 209 11.12 6.40 16.63
CA THR A 209 12.57 6.38 16.90
C THR A 209 13.31 5.60 15.80
N ASP A 210 12.84 4.41 15.44
CA ASP A 210 13.45 3.57 14.42
C ASP A 210 13.43 4.22 13.03
N VAL A 211 12.26 4.66 12.54
CA VAL A 211 12.19 5.25 11.18
C VAL A 211 12.92 6.58 11.06
N ASN A 212 13.02 7.36 12.15
CA ASN A 212 13.71 8.65 12.12
C ASN A 212 15.21 8.56 12.45
N THR A 213 15.72 7.41 12.92
CA THR A 213 17.18 7.20 13.10
C THR A 213 17.93 7.31 11.77
N ALA A 214 17.27 6.95 10.66
CA ALA A 214 17.83 7.01 9.31
C ALA A 214 17.54 8.33 8.56
N MET A 215 16.94 9.33 9.21
CA MET A 215 16.38 10.53 8.56
C MET A 215 17.41 11.35 7.77
N PHE A 216 18.67 11.38 8.20
CA PHE A 216 19.74 12.07 7.47
C PHE A 216 20.09 11.44 6.13
N MET A 217 19.67 10.19 5.88
CA MET A 217 19.97 9.45 4.66
C MET A 217 18.95 9.66 3.54
N LYS A 218 17.83 10.38 3.79
CA LYS A 218 16.73 10.55 2.82
C LYS A 218 16.33 9.21 2.17
N TYR A 219 16.16 8.19 3.02
CA TYR A 219 16.06 6.82 2.57
C TYR A 219 14.73 6.51 1.86
N GLU A 220 13.75 7.41 1.92
CA GLU A 220 12.43 7.21 1.34
C GLU A 220 12.46 7.20 -0.20
N GLY A 221 13.46 7.82 -0.83
CA GLY A 221 13.59 7.85 -2.29
C GLY A 221 14.56 8.93 -2.79
N THR A 222 14.70 9.04 -4.11
CA THR A 222 15.60 10.02 -4.73
C THR A 222 15.07 11.45 -4.59
N ASN A 223 13.76 11.64 -4.78
CA ASN A 223 13.07 12.92 -4.67
C ASN A 223 12.02 12.84 -3.55
N LEU A 224 12.07 13.79 -2.61
CA LEU A 224 11.19 13.81 -1.44
C LEU A 224 10.34 15.08 -1.46
N TYR A 225 9.02 14.90 -1.33
CA TYR A 225 8.05 15.98 -1.26
C TYR A 225 7.11 15.75 -0.08
N ALA A 226 6.68 16.84 0.55
CA ALA A 226 5.66 16.82 1.59
C ALA A 226 4.63 17.92 1.32
N ILE A 227 3.36 17.56 1.44
CA ILE A 227 2.22 18.47 1.44
C ILE A 227 1.57 18.35 2.81
N SER A 228 1.67 19.40 3.61
CA SER A 228 1.05 19.51 4.93
C SER A 228 0.23 20.79 5.03
N ASN A 229 -0.71 20.82 5.96
CA ASN A 229 -1.44 22.02 6.32
C ASN A 229 -0.91 22.56 7.66
N GLU A 230 -0.89 23.89 7.83
CA GLU A 230 -0.54 24.55 9.09
C GLU A 230 -1.51 24.21 10.25
N PHE A 231 -2.68 23.68 9.92
CA PHE A 231 -3.68 23.21 10.88
C PHE A 231 -3.56 21.71 11.23
N ASP A 232 -2.68 20.96 10.54
CA ASP A 232 -2.40 19.58 10.92
C ASP A 232 -1.58 19.59 12.20
N THR A 233 -2.12 19.05 13.30
CA THR A 233 -1.38 18.89 14.54
C THR A 233 -0.45 17.68 14.41
N GLU A 234 0.82 17.92 14.09
CA GLU A 234 1.90 16.94 14.33
C GLU A 234 2.15 16.73 15.83
#